data_AF-A0AAV0QL06-F1
#
_entry.id   AF-A0AAV0QL06-F1
#
_cell.length_a   1.000
_cell.length_b   1.000
_cell.length_c   1.000
_cell.angle_alpha   90.00
_cell.angle_beta   90.00
_cell.angle_gamma   90.00
#
_symmetry.space_group_name_H-M   'P 1'
#
loop_
_entity.id
_entity.type
_entity.pdbx_description
1 polymer ?
#
loop_
_entity_poly.entity_id
_entity_poly.type
_entity_poly.pdbx_seq_one_letter_code
_entity_poly.pdbx_strand_id
1 'polypeptide(L)'
;MRKHGLSVDNVVDAIIVDSDGRVLDREAMGEDLFWAINGGGGASFGVIVSWKIRWQLIADKLHEDLFIRVVLIPVPITSGDEEKFTKFVKKKSDYVQEPISKEGLEAMWDKMIQLRKPILTFNPYGGRMGQISEKDTPFPHRAGNLYKIQYSVTWKEEGTEARQENLGRMTSMYEFMTPFVSKSPRCSYLNYRDVDLGVNGDGNVSYEEASVWGMKYFKGNFERLVEVKTKVDPGNFFRYEQSIPSPADFLRAG
;
A
#
# COMPACT_ATOMS: atom_id res chain seq x y z
N MET A 1 10.69 -8.28 -5.29
CA MET A 1 10.82 -6.82 -5.46
C MET A 1 12.09 -6.45 -6.23
N ARG A 2 13.29 -6.49 -5.64
CA ARG A 2 14.49 -5.93 -6.30
C ARG A 2 14.95 -6.63 -7.58
N LYS A 3 14.65 -7.93 -7.76
CA LYS A 3 15.02 -8.68 -8.99
C LYS A 3 13.90 -8.73 -10.04
N HIS A 4 12.67 -9.02 -9.62
CA HIS A 4 11.54 -9.29 -10.52
C HIS A 4 10.38 -8.28 -10.42
N GLY A 5 10.49 -7.23 -9.61
CA GLY A 5 9.38 -6.31 -9.33
C GLY A 5 8.37 -6.88 -8.32
N LEU A 6 7.14 -6.38 -8.39
CA LEU A 6 5.95 -6.82 -7.65
C LEU A 6 5.24 -7.96 -8.40
N SER A 7 4.33 -8.67 -7.72
CA SER A 7 3.51 -9.70 -8.37
C SER A 7 2.69 -9.13 -9.54
N VAL A 8 2.14 -7.93 -9.37
CA VAL A 8 1.35 -7.24 -10.41
C VAL A 8 2.16 -6.86 -11.66
N ASP A 9 3.49 -6.74 -11.55
CA ASP A 9 4.37 -6.46 -12.70
C ASP A 9 4.56 -7.70 -13.59
N ASN A 10 4.07 -8.86 -13.15
CA ASN A 10 4.29 -10.16 -13.77
C ASN A 10 2.97 -10.84 -14.18
N VAL A 11 1.84 -10.15 -14.05
CA VAL A 11 0.56 -10.62 -14.58
C VAL A 11 0.54 -10.43 -16.09
N VAL A 12 0.06 -11.44 -16.81
CA VAL A 12 -0.10 -11.38 -18.28
C VAL A 12 -1.55 -11.43 -18.73
N ASP A 13 -2.45 -11.92 -17.87
CA ASP A 13 -3.90 -12.03 -18.11
C ASP A 13 -4.65 -12.17 -16.76
N ALA A 14 -5.95 -11.95 -16.75
CA ALA A 14 -6.81 -12.10 -15.59
C ALA A 14 -8.25 -12.37 -16.02
N ILE A 15 -9.03 -13.02 -15.15
CA ILE A 15 -10.48 -13.14 -15.31
C ILE A 15 -11.16 -12.32 -14.22
N ILE A 16 -12.10 -11.45 -14.61
CA ILE A 16 -12.88 -10.59 -13.70
C ILE A 16 -14.37 -10.69 -14.01
N VAL A 17 -15.20 -10.54 -12.98
CA VAL A 17 -16.64 -10.30 -13.11
C VAL A 17 -16.94 -8.83 -12.85
N ASP A 18 -17.58 -8.17 -13.82
CA ASP A 18 -17.96 -6.76 -13.73
C ASP A 18 -19.33 -6.54 -13.04
N SER A 19 -19.81 -5.29 -13.04
CA SER A 19 -21.06 -4.91 -12.35
C SER A 19 -22.32 -5.48 -13.01
N ASP A 20 -22.21 -5.88 -14.28
CA ASP A 20 -23.29 -6.51 -15.05
C ASP A 20 -23.26 -8.04 -14.93
N GLY A 21 -22.29 -8.60 -14.20
CA GLY A 21 -22.10 -10.04 -14.04
C GLY A 21 -21.40 -10.71 -15.23
N ARG A 22 -20.81 -9.95 -16.16
CA ARG A 22 -20.06 -10.50 -17.29
C ARG A 22 -18.69 -10.98 -16.85
N VAL A 23 -18.28 -12.14 -17.35
CA VAL A 23 -16.94 -12.70 -17.13
C VAL A 23 -16.04 -12.21 -18.25
N LEU A 24 -15.02 -11.44 -17.91
CA LEU A 24 -14.11 -10.79 -18.85
C LEU A 24 -12.69 -11.30 -18.64
N ASP A 25 -12.03 -11.72 -19.73
CA ASP A 25 -10.58 -11.89 -19.79
C ASP A 25 -9.90 -10.56 -20.15
N ARG A 26 -8.56 -10.55 -20.33
CA ARG A 26 -7.84 -9.32 -20.68
C ARG A 26 -8.33 -8.69 -21.99
N GLU A 27 -8.62 -9.50 -23.00
CA GLU A 27 -9.08 -8.99 -24.29
C GLU A 27 -10.46 -8.32 -24.13
N ALA A 28 -11.39 -8.99 -23.45
CA ALA A 28 -12.75 -8.49 -23.24
C ALA A 28 -12.81 -7.28 -22.29
N MET A 29 -11.95 -7.23 -21.25
CA MET A 29 -11.94 -6.12 -20.29
C MET A 29 -11.20 -4.88 -20.82
N GLY A 30 -10.31 -5.05 -21.80
CA GLY A 30 -9.47 -4.00 -22.34
C GLY A 30 -8.29 -3.62 -21.44
N GLU A 31 -7.32 -2.91 -22.04
CA GLU A 31 -6.03 -2.62 -21.38
C GLU A 31 -6.15 -1.64 -20.20
N ASP A 32 -7.15 -0.77 -20.20
CA ASP A 32 -7.36 0.20 -19.13
C ASP A 32 -7.83 -0.47 -17.83
N LEU A 33 -8.84 -1.35 -17.92
CA LEU A 33 -9.30 -2.14 -16.78
C LEU A 33 -8.22 -3.14 -16.35
N PHE A 34 -7.56 -3.80 -17.30
CA PHE A 34 -6.45 -4.69 -17.01
C PHE A 34 -5.30 -3.97 -16.28
N TRP A 35 -4.96 -2.76 -16.68
CA TRP A 35 -4.00 -1.92 -15.96
C TRP A 35 -4.49 -1.60 -14.54
N ALA A 36 -5.75 -1.17 -14.38
CA ALA A 36 -6.30 -0.76 -13.08
C ALA A 36 -6.31 -1.89 -12.04
N ILE A 37 -6.63 -3.13 -12.45
CA ILE A 37 -6.62 -4.27 -11.51
C ILE A 37 -5.21 -4.71 -11.10
N ASN A 38 -4.18 -4.37 -11.88
CA ASN A 38 -2.77 -4.68 -11.60
C ASN A 38 -2.11 -3.68 -10.63
N GLY A 39 -2.84 -3.24 -9.61
CA GLY A 39 -2.28 -2.42 -8.53
C GLY A 39 -3.25 -1.42 -7.90
N GLY A 40 -4.39 -1.14 -8.54
CA GLY A 40 -5.37 -0.13 -8.12
C GLY A 40 -6.31 -0.57 -7.00
N GLY A 41 -6.19 -1.81 -6.52
CA GLY A 41 -7.10 -2.41 -5.55
C GLY A 41 -8.34 -2.99 -6.23
N GLY A 42 -8.29 -4.28 -6.56
CA GLY A 42 -9.31 -4.96 -7.38
C GLY A 42 -10.75 -4.82 -6.88
N ALA A 43 -10.96 -4.67 -5.57
CA ALA A 43 -12.27 -4.46 -4.96
C ALA A 43 -12.98 -3.16 -5.41
N SER A 44 -12.28 -2.24 -6.09
CA SER A 44 -12.91 -1.06 -6.71
C SER A 44 -13.45 -1.34 -8.12
N PHE A 45 -13.09 -2.46 -8.77
CA PHE A 45 -13.29 -2.63 -10.21
C PHE A 45 -14.08 -3.88 -10.60
N GLY A 46 -14.22 -4.84 -9.68
CA GLY A 46 -14.96 -6.08 -9.94
C GLY A 46 -14.53 -7.21 -9.03
N VAL A 47 -15.03 -8.41 -9.32
CA VAL A 47 -14.62 -9.65 -8.64
C VAL A 47 -13.60 -10.36 -9.50
N ILE A 48 -12.33 -10.28 -9.13
CA ILE A 48 -11.25 -10.98 -9.84
C ILE A 48 -11.32 -12.47 -9.47
N VAL A 49 -11.51 -13.32 -10.47
CA VAL A 49 -11.70 -14.77 -10.33
C VAL A 49 -10.39 -15.52 -10.51
N SER A 50 -9.50 -15.05 -11.39
CA SER A 50 -8.21 -15.69 -11.60
C SER A 50 -7.16 -14.74 -12.17
N TRP A 51 -5.89 -15.15 -12.03
CA TRP A 51 -4.72 -14.45 -12.57
C TRP A 51 -3.88 -15.43 -13.38
N LYS A 52 -3.39 -14.99 -14.55
CA LYS A 52 -2.34 -15.67 -15.31
C LYS A 52 -1.04 -14.94 -15.09
N ILE A 53 -0.07 -15.61 -14.49
CA ILE A 53 1.19 -15.02 -14.05
C ILE A 53 2.34 -15.57 -14.89
N ARG A 54 3.29 -14.70 -15.26
CA ARG A 54 4.56 -15.07 -15.87
C ARG A 54 5.50 -15.65 -14.83
N TRP A 55 5.83 -16.92 -15.00
CA TRP A 55 6.88 -17.59 -14.22
C TRP A 55 8.21 -16.87 -14.33
N GLN A 56 8.94 -16.82 -13.23
CA GLN A 56 10.26 -16.22 -13.15
C GLN A 56 11.29 -17.32 -12.97
N LEU A 57 12.39 -17.23 -13.71
CA LEU A 57 13.53 -18.11 -13.49
C LEU A 57 14.20 -17.73 -12.17
N ILE A 58 14.25 -18.68 -11.23
CA ILE A 58 15.03 -18.55 -10.00
C ILE A 58 16.34 -19.28 -10.25
N ALA A 59 17.45 -18.58 -10.06
CA ALA A 59 18.77 -19.20 -10.17
C ALA A 59 18.94 -20.30 -9.09
N ASP A 60 19.68 -21.34 -9.44
CA ASP A 60 20.04 -22.47 -8.57
C ASP A 60 21.07 -22.10 -7.49
N LYS A 61 21.64 -20.89 -7.56
CA LYS A 61 22.59 -20.32 -6.58
C LYS A 61 22.14 -18.94 -6.12
N LEU A 62 22.56 -18.57 -4.90
CA LEU A 62 22.30 -17.24 -4.33
C LEU A 62 22.84 -16.17 -5.31
N HIS A 63 21.93 -15.40 -5.89
CA HIS A 63 22.25 -14.41 -6.92
C HIS A 63 22.95 -13.18 -6.34
N GLU A 64 23.65 -12.42 -7.18
CA GLU A 64 24.26 -11.12 -6.85
C GLU A 64 23.22 -10.03 -6.47
N ASP A 65 21.93 -10.31 -6.68
CA ASP A 65 20.82 -9.41 -6.34
C ASP A 65 20.35 -9.62 -4.88
N LEU A 66 21.13 -9.10 -3.96
CA LEU A 66 20.89 -9.21 -2.53
C LEU A 66 19.63 -8.46 -2.07
N PHE A 67 18.78 -9.12 -1.28
CA PHE A 67 17.66 -8.49 -0.56
C PHE A 67 17.91 -8.57 0.95
N ILE A 68 18.33 -7.47 1.55
CA ILE A 68 18.50 -7.36 3.00
C ILE A 68 17.34 -6.54 3.56
N ARG A 69 16.51 -7.18 4.39
CA ARG A 69 15.47 -6.52 5.19
C ARG A 69 16.03 -6.23 6.57
N VAL A 70 15.76 -5.04 7.10
CA VAL A 70 16.01 -4.70 8.50
C VAL A 70 14.68 -4.74 9.26
N VAL A 71 14.65 -5.41 10.41
CA VAL A 71 13.51 -5.44 11.32
C VAL A 71 13.97 -4.91 12.67
N LEU A 72 13.34 -3.83 13.14
CA LEU A 72 13.60 -3.24 14.44
C LEU A 72 12.44 -3.57 15.37
N ILE A 73 12.77 -4.23 16.49
CA ILE A 73 11.82 -4.69 17.50
C ILE A 73 12.35 -4.21 18.85
N PRO A 74 11.56 -3.46 19.65
CA PRO A 74 11.92 -3.21 21.05
C PRO A 74 11.89 -4.53 21.83
N VAL A 75 13.00 -4.92 22.42
CA VAL A 75 13.09 -6.14 23.25
C VAL A 75 13.10 -5.72 24.72
N PRO A 76 12.15 -6.19 25.55
CA PRO A 76 12.23 -5.96 26.98
C PRO A 76 13.44 -6.69 27.57
N ILE A 77 14.12 -6.06 28.54
CA ILE A 77 15.32 -6.61 29.22
C ILE A 77 15.00 -7.95 29.93
N THR A 78 13.73 -8.20 30.23
CA THR A 78 13.24 -9.46 30.83
C THR A 78 12.14 -10.06 29.97
N SER A 79 12.42 -11.12 29.20
CA SER A 79 11.54 -12.30 29.04
C SER A 79 12.04 -13.20 27.90
N GLY A 80 12.14 -14.50 28.22
CA GLY A 80 12.34 -15.60 27.28
C GLY A 80 11.03 -16.15 26.72
N ASP A 81 10.00 -15.31 26.56
CA ASP A 81 8.72 -15.73 26.01
C ASP A 81 8.57 -15.22 24.57
N GLU A 82 8.74 -16.15 23.62
CA GLU A 82 8.35 -15.94 22.22
C GLU A 82 6.81 -15.82 22.13
N GLU A 83 6.28 -14.60 22.15
CA GLU A 83 4.84 -14.40 21.94
C GLU A 83 4.46 -14.65 20.46
N LYS A 84 4.09 -15.90 20.14
CA LYS A 84 3.70 -16.33 18.78
C LYS A 84 2.26 -16.03 18.37
N PHE A 85 1.38 -15.54 19.26
CA PHE A 85 -0.05 -15.33 18.96
C PHE A 85 -0.53 -13.91 19.27
N THR A 86 -0.66 -13.06 18.25
CA THR A 86 -1.26 -11.71 18.39
C THR A 86 -2.68 -11.72 17.84
N LYS A 87 -3.67 -11.21 18.60
CA LYS A 87 -5.09 -11.18 18.16
C LYS A 87 -5.42 -9.96 17.31
N PHE A 88 -4.84 -8.82 17.64
CA PHE A 88 -5.11 -7.54 16.98
C PHE A 88 -3.85 -6.94 16.38
N VAL A 89 -4.03 -6.19 15.30
CA VAL A 89 -2.93 -5.51 14.60
C VAL A 89 -3.39 -4.19 13.99
N LYS A 90 -2.55 -3.17 14.10
CA LYS A 90 -2.61 -1.95 13.29
C LYS A 90 -1.32 -1.85 12.48
N LYS A 91 -1.46 -1.56 11.18
CA LYS A 91 -0.34 -1.32 10.27
C LYS A 91 -0.43 0.05 9.64
N LYS A 92 0.73 0.62 9.32
CA LYS A 92 0.90 1.83 8.49
C LYS A 92 2.13 1.64 7.61
N SER A 93 2.35 2.52 6.65
CA SER A 93 3.59 2.52 5.86
C SER A 93 3.99 3.89 5.34
N ASP A 94 5.30 4.02 5.14
CA ASP A 94 5.94 5.17 4.53
C ASP A 94 6.97 4.71 3.47
N TYR A 95 7.33 5.65 2.60
CA TYR A 95 8.48 5.53 1.72
C TYR A 95 9.55 6.55 2.12
N VAL A 96 10.81 6.12 2.10
CA VAL A 96 11.96 6.99 2.37
C VAL A 96 12.70 7.24 1.06
N GLN A 97 12.97 8.52 0.79
CA GLN A 97 13.58 8.99 -0.46
C GLN A 97 15.00 9.54 -0.24
N GLU A 98 15.32 9.95 0.99
CA GLU A 98 16.65 10.39 1.41
C GLU A 98 17.07 9.63 2.68
N PRO A 99 18.36 9.34 2.90
CA PRO A 99 18.81 8.64 4.09
C PRO A 99 18.46 9.41 5.37
N ILE A 100 17.91 8.70 6.37
CA ILE A 100 17.71 9.25 7.72
C ILE A 100 19.09 9.46 8.35
N SER A 101 19.34 10.66 8.90
CA SER A 101 20.61 10.95 9.57
C SER A 101 20.83 10.03 10.78
N LYS A 102 22.07 9.93 11.25
CA LYS A 102 22.40 9.13 12.43
C LYS A 102 21.60 9.60 13.65
N GLU A 103 21.53 10.91 13.86
CA GLU A 103 20.78 11.54 14.96
C GLU A 103 19.28 11.26 14.83
N GLY A 104 18.75 11.25 13.59
CA GLY A 104 17.36 10.88 13.32
C GLY A 104 17.08 9.40 13.65
N LEU A 105 18.02 8.49 13.35
CA LEU A 105 17.92 7.08 13.71
C LEU A 105 18.01 6.86 15.22
N GLU A 106 18.91 7.56 15.91
CA GLU A 106 19.05 7.52 17.38
C GLU A 106 17.75 7.99 18.04
N ALA A 107 17.21 9.14 17.62
CA ALA A 107 15.92 9.64 18.10
C ALA A 107 14.75 8.69 17.79
N MET A 108 14.77 8.04 16.62
CA MET A 108 13.79 7.01 16.26
C MET A 108 13.86 5.81 17.20
N TRP A 109 15.07 5.34 17.55
CA TRP A 109 15.24 4.23 18.50
C TRP A 109 14.74 4.60 19.89
N ASP A 110 15.08 5.79 20.39
CA ASP A 110 14.57 6.29 21.67
C ASP A 110 13.04 6.34 21.68
N LYS A 111 12.43 6.80 20.58
CA LYS A 111 10.97 6.82 20.42
C LYS A 111 10.38 5.41 20.44
N MET A 112 11.01 4.46 19.76
CA MET A 112 10.57 3.06 19.75
C MET A 112 10.68 2.43 21.14
N ILE A 113 11.76 2.68 21.87
CA ILE A 113 11.98 2.21 23.25
C ILE A 113 10.93 2.82 24.20
N GLN A 114 10.66 4.12 24.07
CA GLN A 114 9.61 4.82 24.82
C GLN A 114 8.23 4.16 24.59
N LEU A 115 7.88 3.88 23.33
CA LEU A 115 6.58 3.33 22.96
C LEU A 115 6.46 1.82 23.14
N ARG A 116 7.58 1.09 23.29
CA ARG A 116 7.74 -0.36 23.55
C ARG A 116 7.12 -1.35 22.55
N LYS A 117 6.10 -0.98 21.79
CA LYS A 117 5.29 -1.88 20.94
C LYS A 117 5.52 -1.72 19.43
N PRO A 118 5.80 -0.52 18.87
CA PRO A 118 5.97 -0.39 17.43
C PRO A 118 7.14 -1.24 16.91
N ILE A 119 6.85 -2.04 15.89
CA ILE A 119 7.84 -2.79 15.10
C ILE A 119 7.96 -2.11 13.75
N LEU A 120 9.20 -1.82 13.33
CA LEU A 120 9.49 -1.20 12.04
C LEU A 120 10.22 -2.19 11.14
N THR A 121 9.69 -2.41 9.94
CA THR A 121 10.32 -3.27 8.92
C THR A 121 10.69 -2.46 7.69
N PHE A 122 11.98 -2.43 7.38
CA PHE A 122 12.57 -1.70 6.27
C PHE A 122 12.84 -2.66 5.11
N ASN A 123 12.19 -2.41 3.97
CA ASN A 123 12.33 -3.25 2.78
C ASN A 123 13.02 -2.45 1.67
N PRO A 124 14.19 -2.88 1.18
CA PRO A 124 14.96 -2.13 0.19
C PRO A 124 14.26 -2.12 -1.17
N TYR A 125 14.30 -0.95 -1.81
CA TYR A 125 13.87 -0.71 -3.19
C TYR A 125 15.12 -0.62 -4.10
N GLY A 126 15.01 0.05 -5.24
CA GLY A 126 16.03 -0.02 -6.31
C GLY A 126 16.04 -1.37 -7.04
N GLY A 127 17.11 -1.62 -7.80
CA GLY A 127 17.15 -2.73 -8.74
C GLY A 127 15.99 -2.62 -9.75
N ARG A 128 15.30 -3.74 -10.00
CA ARG A 128 14.13 -3.80 -10.89
C ARG A 128 13.02 -2.81 -10.52
N MET A 129 12.81 -2.51 -9.23
CA MET A 129 11.79 -1.53 -8.81
C MET A 129 12.09 -0.11 -9.31
N GLY A 130 13.37 0.24 -9.52
CA GLY A 130 13.78 1.54 -10.05
C GLY A 130 13.80 1.61 -11.58
N GLN A 131 13.69 0.47 -12.26
CA GLN A 131 13.67 0.38 -13.73
C GLN A 131 12.26 0.42 -14.31
N ILE A 132 11.25 0.00 -13.53
CA ILE A 132 9.84 0.01 -13.92
C ILE A 132 9.31 1.44 -13.81
N SER A 133 8.58 1.90 -14.82
CA SER A 133 7.98 3.23 -14.82
C SER A 133 6.90 3.33 -13.75
N GLU A 134 6.75 4.50 -13.13
CA GLU A 134 5.65 4.73 -12.19
C GLU A 134 4.27 4.60 -12.85
N LYS A 135 4.18 4.68 -14.18
CA LYS A 135 2.93 4.61 -14.94
C LYS A 135 2.60 3.21 -15.49
N ASP A 136 3.55 2.26 -15.44
CA ASP A 136 3.37 0.91 -16.02
C ASP A 136 2.24 0.13 -15.33
N THR A 137 2.03 0.41 -14.05
CA THR A 137 0.95 -0.14 -13.22
C THR A 137 0.41 0.98 -12.32
N PRO A 138 -0.77 0.83 -11.70
CA PRO A 138 -1.27 1.80 -10.73
C PRO A 138 -0.33 2.04 -9.54
N PHE A 139 0.50 1.06 -9.16
CA PHE A 139 1.50 1.23 -8.10
C PHE A 139 2.64 2.16 -8.55
N PRO A 140 2.77 3.36 -7.95
CA PRO A 140 3.64 4.41 -8.49
C PRO A 140 5.01 4.47 -7.81
N HIS A 141 5.22 3.73 -6.71
CA HIS A 141 6.39 3.92 -5.83
C HIS A 141 7.63 3.20 -6.39
N ARG A 142 8.19 3.74 -7.47
CA ARG A 142 9.30 3.17 -8.25
C ARG A 142 10.63 3.88 -7.96
N ALA A 143 11.30 4.38 -8.99
CA ALA A 143 12.54 5.16 -8.87
C ALA A 143 12.40 6.34 -7.88
N GLY A 144 13.49 6.66 -7.18
CA GLY A 144 13.52 7.70 -6.14
C GLY A 144 13.16 7.24 -4.72
N ASN A 145 12.67 6.00 -4.54
CA ASN A 145 12.44 5.43 -3.21
C ASN A 145 13.60 4.50 -2.82
N LEU A 146 14.25 4.78 -1.69
CA LEU A 146 15.34 3.96 -1.15
C LEU A 146 14.80 2.67 -0.53
N TYR A 147 13.75 2.80 0.29
CA TYR A 147 13.07 1.69 0.95
C TYR A 147 11.66 2.07 1.42
N LYS A 148 10.84 1.05 1.66
CA LYS A 148 9.54 1.18 2.33
C LYS A 148 9.67 0.78 3.79
N ILE A 149 9.07 1.56 4.69
CA ILE A 149 8.88 1.21 6.09
C ILE A 149 7.46 0.66 6.27
N GLN A 150 7.32 -0.51 6.90
CA GLN A 150 6.06 -0.94 7.51
C GLN A 150 6.15 -0.73 9.01
N TYR A 151 5.15 -0.05 9.57
CA TYR A 151 4.91 0.03 11.00
C TYR A 151 3.89 -1.02 11.39
N SER A 152 4.12 -1.72 12.48
CA SER A 152 3.15 -2.66 13.06
C SER A 152 3.09 -2.50 14.57
N VAL A 153 1.88 -2.43 15.11
CA VAL A 153 1.60 -2.57 16.54
C VAL A 153 0.63 -3.72 16.69
N THR A 154 1.00 -4.70 17.51
CA THR A 154 0.22 -5.92 17.76
C THR A 154 -0.04 -6.09 19.25
N TRP A 155 -1.23 -6.56 19.60
CA TRP A 155 -1.64 -6.78 20.98
C TRP A 155 -2.68 -7.91 21.07
N LYS A 156 -2.95 -8.38 22.30
CA LYS A 156 -3.87 -9.51 22.56
C LYS A 156 -5.10 -9.07 23.32
N GLU A 157 -4.94 -8.07 24.17
CA GLU A 157 -5.92 -7.54 25.10
C GLU A 157 -7.12 -6.98 24.36
N GLU A 158 -8.31 -7.42 24.76
CA GLU A 158 -9.57 -6.90 24.25
C GLU A 158 -10.00 -5.63 25.00
N GLY A 159 -10.97 -4.92 24.44
CA GLY A 159 -11.56 -3.74 25.07
C GLY A 159 -11.07 -2.42 24.49
N THR A 160 -11.85 -1.37 24.73
CA THR A 160 -11.67 -0.05 24.15
C THR A 160 -10.37 0.61 24.61
N GLU A 161 -9.98 0.42 25.87
CA GLU A 161 -8.75 1.01 26.45
C GLU A 161 -7.49 0.45 25.77
N ALA A 162 -7.35 -0.88 25.73
CA ALA A 162 -6.22 -1.53 25.05
C ALA A 162 -6.16 -1.14 23.56
N ARG A 163 -7.30 -1.05 22.88
CA ARG A 163 -7.37 -0.56 21.50
C ARG A 163 -6.88 0.88 21.39
N GLN A 164 -7.40 1.80 22.20
CA GLN A 164 -7.04 3.22 22.15
C GLN A 164 -5.56 3.44 22.44
N GLU A 165 -5.02 2.75 23.45
CA GLU A 165 -3.61 2.83 23.80
C GLU A 165 -2.70 2.38 22.64
N ASN A 166 -2.97 1.21 22.07
CA ASN A 166 -2.14 0.67 20.98
C ASN A 166 -2.27 1.48 19.68
N LEU A 167 -3.46 2.00 19.37
CA LEU A 167 -3.64 2.95 18.28
C LEU A 167 -2.89 4.26 18.54
N GLY A 168 -2.93 4.78 19.77
CA GLY A 168 -2.15 5.96 20.17
C GLY A 168 -0.64 5.76 20.02
N ARG A 169 -0.12 4.58 20.39
CA ARG A 169 1.29 4.21 20.16
C ARG A 169 1.64 4.20 18.67
N MET A 170 0.77 3.65 17.83
CA MET A 170 0.97 3.68 16.37
C MET A 170 0.98 5.11 15.84
N THR A 171 -0.01 5.93 16.20
CA THR A 171 -0.11 7.33 15.76
C THR A 171 1.12 8.11 16.18
N SER A 172 1.56 7.99 17.44
CA SER A 172 2.75 8.70 17.94
C SER A 172 4.02 8.31 17.19
N MET A 173 4.20 7.03 16.85
CA MET A 173 5.36 6.59 16.05
C MET A 173 5.29 7.10 14.61
N TYR A 174 4.11 7.05 13.99
CA TYR A 174 3.92 7.49 12.62
C TYR A 174 4.10 9.00 12.47
N GLU A 175 3.56 9.80 13.39
CA GLU A 175 3.76 11.25 13.41
C GLU A 175 5.22 11.63 13.63
N PHE A 176 5.92 10.93 14.52
CA PHE A 176 7.36 11.13 14.74
C PHE A 176 8.18 10.96 13.44
N MET A 177 7.77 10.04 12.57
CA MET A 177 8.50 9.76 11.32
C MET A 177 8.27 10.77 10.20
N THR A 178 7.32 11.71 10.35
CA THR A 178 6.95 12.69 9.32
C THR A 178 8.12 13.43 8.65
N PRO A 179 9.14 13.93 9.36
CA PRO A 179 10.23 14.68 8.71
C PRO A 179 11.22 13.79 7.93
N PHE A 180 11.17 12.46 8.09
CA PHE A 180 12.15 11.51 7.56
C PHE A 180 11.66 10.74 6.32
N VAL A 181 10.41 10.96 5.91
CA VAL A 181 9.72 10.18 4.89
C VAL A 181 9.24 11.07 3.75
N SER A 182 8.75 10.46 2.67
CA SER A 182 8.17 11.17 1.53
C SER A 182 7.13 12.21 1.97
N LYS A 183 7.07 13.33 1.25
CA LYS A 183 6.14 14.43 1.51
C LYS A 183 5.55 14.94 0.19
N SER A 184 4.34 15.47 0.25
CA SER A 184 3.61 16.06 -0.89
C SER A 184 3.50 15.13 -2.12
N PRO A 185 2.85 13.96 -2.01
CA PRO A 185 2.15 13.44 -0.83
C PRO A 185 3.04 12.57 0.06
N ARG A 186 2.67 12.45 1.34
CA ARG A 186 3.22 11.39 2.20
C ARG A 186 2.68 10.05 1.74
N CYS A 187 3.53 9.29 1.06
CA CYS A 187 3.16 8.10 0.31
C CYS A 187 2.94 6.88 1.21
N SER A 188 1.95 6.06 0.86
CA SER A 188 1.59 4.84 1.60
C SER A 188 1.31 3.69 0.64
N TYR A 189 1.34 2.45 1.14
CA TYR A 189 1.09 1.25 0.34
C TYR A 189 -0.33 0.71 0.56
N LEU A 190 -1.12 0.65 -0.50
CA LEU A 190 -2.53 0.21 -0.47
C LEU A 190 -2.76 -1.12 0.26
N ASN A 191 -1.88 -2.11 0.07
CA ASN A 191 -2.05 -3.43 0.72
C ASN A 191 -1.79 -3.40 2.23
N TYR A 192 -1.36 -2.27 2.79
CA TYR A 192 -1.41 -1.97 4.23
C TYR A 192 -2.47 -0.89 4.47
N ARG A 193 -3.73 -1.22 4.14
CA ARG A 193 -4.87 -0.30 4.19
C ARG A 193 -4.90 0.45 5.52
N ASP A 194 -5.04 1.77 5.41
CA ASP A 194 -5.04 2.67 6.54
C ASP A 194 -6.16 3.71 6.36
N VAL A 195 -7.28 3.47 7.05
CA VAL A 195 -8.44 4.37 7.04
C VAL A 195 -8.13 5.74 7.68
N ASP A 196 -7.06 5.85 8.46
CA ASP A 196 -6.64 7.12 9.08
C ASP A 196 -6.08 8.10 8.02
N LEU A 197 -5.82 7.64 6.79
CA LEU A 197 -5.42 8.51 5.68
C LEU A 197 -6.58 9.31 5.08
N GLY A 198 -7.81 8.99 5.46
CA GLY A 198 -9.04 9.50 4.87
C GLY A 198 -9.90 8.36 4.33
N VAL A 199 -11.22 8.55 4.34
CA VAL A 199 -12.20 7.62 3.77
C VAL A 199 -13.17 8.42 2.92
N ASN A 200 -13.78 7.74 1.97
CA ASN A 200 -14.94 8.22 1.24
C ASN A 200 -16.12 8.39 2.22
N GLY A 201 -16.85 9.49 2.10
CA GLY A 201 -18.12 9.71 2.76
C GLY A 201 -19.26 8.92 2.13
N ASP A 202 -20.45 9.10 2.69
CA ASP A 202 -21.66 8.43 2.20
C ASP A 202 -22.13 9.04 0.87
N GLY A 203 -22.54 8.20 -0.08
CA GLY A 203 -23.16 8.62 -1.33
C GLY A 203 -22.17 8.92 -2.47
N ASN A 204 -22.37 10.04 -3.17
CA ASN A 204 -21.57 10.43 -4.33
C ASN A 204 -20.28 11.12 -3.88
N VAL A 205 -19.17 10.37 -3.94
CA VAL A 205 -17.84 10.83 -3.56
C VAL A 205 -17.21 11.64 -4.70
N SER A 206 -16.71 12.84 -4.40
CA SER A 206 -15.99 13.66 -5.38
C SER A 206 -14.54 13.20 -5.58
N TYR A 207 -13.93 13.61 -6.68
CA TYR A 207 -12.51 13.37 -6.91
C TYR A 207 -11.65 14.03 -5.81
N GLU A 208 -11.98 15.26 -5.43
CA GLU A 208 -11.23 16.07 -4.46
C GLU A 208 -11.20 15.39 -3.10
N GLU A 209 -12.34 14.88 -2.64
CA GLU A 209 -12.45 14.16 -1.37
C GLU A 209 -11.59 12.90 -1.37
N ALA A 210 -11.75 12.05 -2.39
CA ALA A 210 -11.00 10.81 -2.49
C ALA A 210 -9.49 11.03 -2.74
N SER A 211 -9.11 12.15 -3.37
CA SER A 211 -7.72 12.47 -3.67
C SER A 211 -6.85 12.62 -2.41
N VAL A 212 -7.45 12.95 -1.26
CA VAL A 212 -6.76 13.07 0.03
C VAL A 212 -6.00 11.80 0.40
N TRP A 213 -6.64 10.64 0.23
CA TRP A 213 -6.03 9.32 0.46
C TRP A 213 -5.50 8.70 -0.86
N GLY A 214 -6.19 8.93 -1.97
CA GLY A 214 -5.89 8.36 -3.28
C GLY A 214 -4.50 8.74 -3.79
N MET A 215 -4.12 10.01 -3.66
CA MET A 215 -2.80 10.51 -4.06
C MET A 215 -1.68 9.92 -3.20
N LYS A 216 -1.95 9.55 -1.94
CA LYS A 216 -0.95 8.89 -1.07
C LYS A 216 -0.65 7.46 -1.53
N TYR A 217 -1.66 6.74 -2.02
CA TYR A 217 -1.47 5.37 -2.53
C TYR A 217 -0.95 5.34 -3.98
N PHE A 218 -1.45 6.23 -4.84
CA PHE A 218 -1.31 6.12 -6.29
C PHE A 218 -0.59 7.30 -6.96
N LYS A 219 -0.23 8.35 -6.22
CA LYS A 219 0.36 9.58 -6.79
C LYS A 219 -0.48 10.04 -8.01
N GLY A 220 0.16 10.45 -9.10
CA GLY A 220 -0.51 10.87 -10.33
C GLY A 220 -1.29 9.77 -11.06
N ASN A 221 -1.14 8.48 -10.70
CA ASN A 221 -1.96 7.43 -11.29
C ASN A 221 -3.39 7.42 -10.76
N PHE A 222 -3.69 8.18 -9.70
CA PHE A 222 -5.04 8.23 -9.13
C PHE A 222 -6.07 8.76 -10.12
N GLU A 223 -5.73 9.80 -10.88
CA GLU A 223 -6.61 10.37 -11.91
C GLU A 223 -7.04 9.33 -12.94
N ARG A 224 -6.07 8.63 -13.56
CA ARG A 224 -6.35 7.55 -14.50
C ARG A 224 -7.20 6.43 -13.87
N LEU A 225 -6.96 6.08 -12.60
CA LEU A 225 -7.80 5.09 -11.92
C LEU A 225 -9.26 5.54 -11.84
N VAL A 226 -9.52 6.82 -11.55
CA VAL A 226 -10.87 7.39 -11.50
C VAL A 226 -11.49 7.39 -12.90
N GLU A 227 -10.75 7.75 -13.95
CA GLU A 227 -11.25 7.65 -15.33
C GLU A 227 -11.69 6.22 -15.68
N VAL A 228 -10.85 5.22 -15.37
CA VAL A 228 -11.17 3.81 -15.62
C VAL A 228 -12.38 3.38 -14.82
N LYS A 229 -12.41 3.72 -13.53
CA LYS A 229 -13.52 3.39 -12.63
C LYS A 229 -14.85 3.96 -13.14
N THR A 230 -14.88 5.23 -13.55
CA THR A 230 -16.09 5.87 -14.09
C THR A 230 -16.57 5.22 -15.38
N LYS A 231 -15.67 4.67 -16.21
CA LYS A 231 -16.04 3.95 -17.44
C LYS A 231 -16.60 2.55 -17.17
N VAL A 232 -15.95 1.79 -16.29
CA VAL A 232 -16.23 0.34 -16.12
C VAL A 232 -17.28 0.04 -15.05
N ASP A 233 -17.49 0.95 -14.10
CA ASP A 233 -18.51 0.83 -13.06
C ASP A 233 -19.12 2.21 -12.74
N PRO A 234 -19.85 2.81 -13.71
CA PRO A 234 -20.45 4.15 -13.56
C PRO A 234 -21.47 4.22 -12.42
N GLY A 235 -22.10 3.09 -12.08
CA GLY A 235 -23.04 2.98 -10.96
C GLY A 235 -22.36 2.89 -9.58
N ASN A 236 -21.02 2.85 -9.55
CA ASN A 236 -20.22 2.69 -8.33
C ASN A 236 -20.66 1.47 -7.49
N PHE A 237 -20.98 0.36 -8.16
CA PHE A 237 -21.43 -0.87 -7.53
C PHE A 237 -20.36 -1.44 -6.60
N PHE A 238 -19.12 -1.55 -7.08
CA PHE A 238 -17.98 -2.02 -6.30
C PHE A 238 -17.38 -0.87 -5.50
N ARG A 239 -17.74 -0.78 -4.22
CA ARG A 239 -17.29 0.30 -3.34
C ARG A 239 -17.02 -0.17 -1.92
N TYR A 240 -16.12 0.56 -1.26
CA TYR A 240 -15.81 0.47 0.17
C TYR A 240 -15.23 1.81 0.63
N GLU A 241 -14.83 1.92 1.89
CA GLU A 241 -14.42 3.19 2.53
C GLU A 241 -13.24 3.89 1.83
N GLN A 242 -12.45 3.19 1.03
CA GLN A 242 -11.35 3.75 0.23
C GLN A 242 -11.33 3.14 -1.19
N SER A 243 -12.50 2.88 -1.78
CA SER A 243 -12.58 2.48 -3.19
C SER A 243 -12.34 3.69 -4.09
N ILE A 244 -11.77 3.45 -5.29
CA ILE A 244 -11.68 4.49 -6.31
C ILE A 244 -13.09 5.05 -6.59
N PRO A 245 -13.31 6.37 -6.57
CA PRO A 245 -14.63 6.96 -6.80
C PRO A 245 -15.03 6.85 -8.28
N SER A 246 -16.33 6.95 -8.55
CA SER A 246 -16.91 7.04 -9.90
C SER A 246 -17.78 8.30 -10.03
N PRO A 247 -17.19 9.51 -10.10
CA PRO A 247 -17.97 10.73 -10.21
C PRO A 247 -18.59 10.85 -11.62
N ALA A 248 -19.91 11.03 -11.69
CA ALA A 248 -20.66 11.04 -12.95
C ALA A 248 -20.19 12.11 -13.97
N ASP A 249 -19.70 13.25 -13.48
CA ASP A 249 -19.24 14.36 -14.32
C ASP A 249 -17.72 14.37 -14.55
N PHE A 250 -16.98 13.38 -14.05
CA PHE A 250 -15.52 13.36 -14.13
C PHE A 250 -15.02 13.35 -15.58
N LEU A 251 -15.66 12.57 -16.45
CA LEU A 251 -15.30 12.46 -17.86
C LEU A 251 -15.80 13.64 -18.73
N ARG A 252 -16.60 14.56 -18.15
CA ARG A 252 -17.15 15.72 -18.87
C ARG A 252 -16.28 16.98 -18.72
N ALA A 253 -15.30 16.95 -17.82
CA ALA A 253 -14.46 18.10 -17.48
C ALA A 253 -13.08 18.11 -18.17
N GLY A 254 -12.79 17.13 -19.04
CA GLY A 254 -11.51 16.95 -19.75
C GLY A 254 -11.59 17.19 -21.24
#